data_AF-A0A396YTU5-F1
#
_entry.id   AF-A0A396YTU5-F1
#
_cell.length_a   1.000
_cell.length_b   1.000
_cell.length_c   1.000
_cell.angle_alpha   90.00
_cell.angle_beta   90.00
_cell.angle_gamma   90.00
#
_symmetry.space_group_name_H-M   'P 1'
#
loop_
_entity.id
_entity.type
_entity.pdbx_description
1 polymer ?
#
loop_
_entity_poly.entity_id
_entity_poly.type
_entity_poly.pdbx_seq_one_letter_code
_entity_poly.pdbx_strand_id
1 'polypeptide(L)'
;MKNETILNLLDHYEFREEGNSQFKGPLGFQIFLSETVVVRRLGKIELVTDNLEILDSFLHGLTCFYLRTGDTEKFFISIKEESDFQELHEDFWDCECEEDFIHSKHFQNYCSKCGAIEEEQPDSLVSEVMASR
;
A
#
# COMPACT_ATOMS: atom_id res chain seq x y z
N MET A 1 -7.28 21.67 -8.35
CA MET A 1 -6.11 21.25 -7.55
C MET A 1 -5.06 22.34 -7.60
N LYS A 2 -4.26 22.55 -6.55
CA LYS A 2 -3.10 23.45 -6.61
C LYS A 2 -1.97 22.70 -7.33
N ASN A 3 -1.57 23.17 -8.52
CA ASN A 3 -0.55 22.52 -9.35
C ASN A 3 0.76 22.25 -8.58
N GLU A 4 1.11 23.14 -7.65
CA GLU A 4 2.26 23.02 -6.77
C GLU A 4 2.25 21.73 -5.94
N THR A 5 1.08 21.28 -5.47
CA THR A 5 0.96 20.05 -4.66
C THR A 5 1.19 18.79 -5.49
N ILE A 6 0.76 18.80 -6.76
CA ILE A 6 0.99 17.68 -7.68
C ILE A 6 2.47 17.59 -8.05
N LEU A 7 3.13 18.74 -8.29
CA LEU A 7 4.55 18.76 -8.64
C LEU A 7 5.42 18.18 -7.51
N ASN A 8 5.14 18.55 -6.25
CA ASN A 8 5.84 18.00 -5.09
C ASN A 8 5.63 16.48 -4.95
N LEU A 9 4.41 16.00 -5.23
CA LEU A 9 4.10 14.58 -5.23
C LEU A 9 4.90 13.84 -6.30
N LEU A 10 4.93 14.37 -7.51
CA LEU A 10 5.66 13.78 -8.63
C LEU A 10 7.17 13.75 -8.38
N ASP A 11 7.73 14.80 -7.77
CA ASP A 11 9.15 14.84 -7.37
C ASP A 11 9.47 13.76 -6.33
N HIS A 12 8.59 13.55 -5.35
CA HIS A 12 8.74 12.48 -4.35
C HIS A 12 8.85 11.08 -4.97
N TYR A 13 8.14 10.83 -6.07
CA TYR A 13 8.17 9.56 -6.81
C TYR A 13 9.15 9.56 -8.00
N GLU A 14 10.09 10.51 -8.03
CA GLU A 14 11.14 10.63 -9.05
C GLU A 14 10.64 10.84 -10.48
N PHE A 15 9.45 11.41 -10.66
CA PHE A 15 8.94 11.81 -11.97
C PHE A 15 9.59 13.10 -12.43
N ARG A 16 10.06 13.12 -13.68
CA ARG A 16 10.70 14.28 -14.30
C ARG A 16 9.81 14.91 -15.35
N GLU A 17 9.70 16.22 -15.32
CA GLU A 17 8.98 16.97 -16.36
C GLU A 17 9.72 16.89 -17.70
N GLU A 18 9.01 16.49 -18.75
CA GLU A 18 9.53 16.43 -20.12
C GLU A 18 9.04 17.61 -20.99
N GLY A 19 8.05 18.38 -20.49
CA GLY A 19 7.46 19.55 -21.13
C GLY A 19 5.98 19.37 -21.44
N ASN A 20 5.26 20.47 -21.70
CA ASN A 20 3.81 20.47 -21.95
C ASN A 20 2.99 19.75 -20.86
N SER A 21 3.37 19.92 -19.58
CA SER A 21 2.71 19.26 -18.46
C SER A 21 2.77 17.73 -18.50
N GLN A 22 3.74 17.17 -19.21
CA GLN A 22 4.03 15.75 -19.26
C GLN A 22 5.22 15.41 -18.36
N PHE A 23 5.10 14.30 -17.62
CA PHE A 23 6.10 13.80 -16.70
C PHE A 23 6.43 12.35 -17.05
N LYS A 24 7.71 12.00 -16.98
CA LYS A 24 8.19 10.63 -17.13
C LYS A 24 8.72 10.14 -15.80
N GLY A 25 8.20 9.00 -15.37
CA GLY A 25 8.65 8.32 -14.17
C GLY A 25 9.45 7.07 -14.49
N PRO A 26 9.86 6.36 -13.44
CA PRO A 26 10.44 5.03 -13.58
C PRO A 26 9.49 4.05 -14.29
N LEU A 27 10.02 2.92 -14.78
CA LEU A 27 9.23 1.80 -15.33
C LEU A 27 8.35 2.12 -16.54
N GLY A 28 8.67 3.18 -17.29
CA GLY A 28 7.95 3.59 -18.48
C GLY A 28 6.60 4.25 -18.19
N PHE A 29 6.38 4.72 -16.96
CA PHE A 29 5.22 5.53 -16.61
C PHE A 29 5.32 6.94 -17.18
N GLN A 30 4.21 7.44 -17.68
CA GLN A 30 4.05 8.78 -18.23
C GLN A 30 2.81 9.41 -17.60
N ILE A 31 2.95 10.59 -17.00
CA ILE A 31 1.86 11.31 -16.38
C ILE A 31 1.61 12.59 -17.18
N PHE A 32 0.35 12.88 -17.46
CA PHE A 32 -0.08 14.10 -18.14
C PHE A 32 -0.96 14.90 -17.20
N LEU A 33 -0.55 16.13 -16.91
CA LEU A 33 -1.29 17.07 -16.09
C LEU A 33 -2.09 18.02 -16.99
N SER A 34 -3.40 18.00 -16.83
CA SER A 34 -4.35 18.86 -17.52
C SER A 34 -5.39 19.34 -16.48
N GLU A 35 -6.66 19.45 -16.86
CA GLU A 35 -7.79 19.52 -15.93
C GLU A 35 -7.92 18.24 -15.08
N THR A 36 -7.42 17.13 -15.60
CA THR A 36 -7.32 15.83 -14.93
C THR A 36 -5.89 15.28 -15.06
N VAL A 37 -5.53 14.36 -14.16
CA VAL A 37 -4.27 13.63 -14.20
C VAL A 37 -4.48 12.31 -14.93
N VAL A 38 -3.68 12.08 -15.98
CA VAL A 38 -3.71 10.83 -16.74
C VAL A 38 -2.37 10.13 -16.58
N VAL A 39 -2.38 8.93 -16.01
CA VAL A 39 -1.20 8.07 -15.90
C VAL A 39 -1.26 7.00 -16.98
N ARG A 40 -0.16 6.86 -17.72
CA ARG A 40 0.02 5.86 -18.77
C ARG A 40 1.25 5.01 -18.51
N ARG A 41 1.20 3.76 -18.95
CA ARG A 41 2.36 2.87 -19.01
C ARG A 41 2.37 2.09 -20.30
N LEU A 42 3.51 2.07 -20.99
CA LEU A 42 3.70 1.33 -22.25
C LEU A 42 2.58 1.62 -23.29
N GLY A 43 2.07 2.85 -23.32
CA GLY A 43 1.00 3.28 -24.24
C GLY A 43 -0.42 2.97 -23.79
N LYS A 44 -0.63 2.30 -22.64
CA LYS A 44 -1.95 2.07 -22.04
C LYS A 44 -2.23 3.11 -20.96
N ILE A 45 -3.50 3.47 -20.79
CA ILE A 45 -3.94 4.31 -19.68
C ILE A 45 -4.16 3.41 -18.47
N GLU A 46 -3.48 3.73 -17.36
CA GLU A 46 -3.55 2.99 -16.09
C GLU A 46 -4.46 3.70 -15.09
N LEU A 47 -4.44 5.04 -15.06
CA LEU A 47 -5.25 5.84 -14.15
C LEU A 47 -5.67 7.16 -14.81
N VAL A 48 -6.91 7.56 -14.58
CA VAL A 48 -7.40 8.92 -14.86
C VAL A 48 -8.09 9.41 -13.60
N THR A 49 -7.57 10.47 -12.99
CA THR A 49 -8.10 11.02 -11.73
C THR A 49 -7.92 12.52 -11.67
N ASP A 50 -8.86 13.21 -11.03
CA ASP A 50 -8.75 14.60 -10.59
C ASP A 50 -8.56 14.71 -9.06
N ASN A 51 -8.46 13.57 -8.38
CA ASN A 51 -8.20 13.49 -6.95
C ASN A 51 -6.72 13.17 -6.69
N LEU A 52 -6.08 14.05 -5.93
CA LEU A 52 -4.67 13.95 -5.55
C LEU A 52 -4.40 12.72 -4.67
N GLU A 53 -5.31 12.37 -3.76
CA GLU A 53 -5.16 11.22 -2.85
C GLU A 53 -5.15 9.91 -3.64
N ILE A 54 -6.03 9.80 -4.64
CA ILE A 54 -6.08 8.63 -5.54
C ILE A 54 -4.77 8.51 -6.34
N LEU A 55 -4.22 9.65 -6.78
CA LEU A 55 -2.94 9.68 -7.48
C LEU A 55 -1.80 9.24 -6.57
N ASP A 56 -1.73 9.77 -5.35
CA ASP A 56 -0.69 9.41 -4.38
C ASP A 56 -0.74 7.93 -4.03
N SER A 57 -1.91 7.41 -3.65
CA SER A 57 -2.10 5.99 -3.34
C SER A 57 -1.72 5.09 -4.51
N PHE A 58 -2.05 5.49 -5.74
CA PHE A 58 -1.64 4.75 -6.93
C PHE A 58 -0.10 4.72 -7.05
N LEU A 59 0.56 5.88 -7.00
CA LEU A 59 2.02 5.99 -7.13
C LEU A 59 2.76 5.26 -5.99
N HIS A 60 2.23 5.32 -4.77
CA HIS A 60 2.73 4.56 -3.62
C HIS A 60 2.63 3.05 -3.83
N GLY A 61 1.50 2.58 -4.36
CA GLY A 61 1.32 1.18 -4.74
C GLY A 61 2.35 0.72 -5.77
N LEU A 62 2.67 1.59 -6.76
CA LEU A 62 3.69 1.30 -7.76
C LEU A 62 5.09 1.09 -7.14
N THR A 63 5.51 2.01 -6.27
CA THR A 63 6.84 1.98 -5.65
C THR A 63 6.98 0.78 -4.71
N CYS A 64 5.96 0.50 -3.89
CA CYS A 64 5.93 -0.66 -3.01
C CYS A 64 6.01 -1.99 -3.78
N PHE A 65 5.23 -2.12 -4.86
CA PHE A 65 5.24 -3.33 -5.69
C PHE A 65 6.60 -3.56 -6.34
N TYR A 66 7.23 -2.50 -6.85
CA TYR A 66 8.54 -2.57 -7.48
C TYR A 66 9.65 -3.00 -6.50
N LEU A 67 9.70 -2.40 -5.31
CA LEU A 67 10.70 -2.75 -4.30
C LEU A 67 10.58 -4.22 -3.84
N ARG A 68 9.37 -4.76 -3.77
CA ARG A 68 9.12 -6.14 -3.32
C ARG A 68 9.43 -7.19 -4.37
N THR A 69 9.11 -6.92 -5.64
CA THR A 69 9.18 -7.95 -6.68
C THR A 69 10.44 -7.88 -7.53
N GLY A 70 11.05 -6.69 -7.68
CA GLY A 70 12.13 -6.45 -8.64
C GLY A 70 11.73 -6.75 -10.10
N ASP A 71 10.46 -7.04 -10.36
CA ASP A 71 10.00 -7.70 -11.56
C ASP A 71 9.01 -6.80 -12.31
N THR A 72 9.40 -6.39 -13.51
CA THR A 72 8.75 -5.30 -14.25
C THR A 72 7.52 -5.74 -15.04
N GLU A 73 7.22 -7.04 -15.08
CA GLU A 73 6.30 -7.64 -16.06
C GLU A 73 4.89 -7.92 -15.54
N LYS A 74 4.66 -7.95 -14.22
CA LYS A 74 3.34 -8.30 -13.65
C LYS A 74 2.59 -7.08 -13.14
N PHE A 75 2.22 -6.20 -14.07
CA PHE A 75 1.30 -5.09 -13.82
C PHE A 75 -0.09 -5.47 -14.31
N PHE A 76 -0.82 -6.19 -13.48
CA PHE A 76 -2.27 -6.24 -13.54
C PHE A 76 -2.78 -6.02 -12.13
N ILE A 77 -2.64 -4.79 -11.64
CA ILE A 77 -3.41 -4.36 -10.48
C ILE A 77 -4.76 -3.97 -11.05
N SER A 78 -5.69 -4.93 -11.03
CA SER A 78 -7.10 -4.59 -11.08
C SER A 78 -7.34 -3.69 -9.88
N ILE A 79 -7.56 -2.39 -10.11
CA ILE A 79 -7.97 -1.45 -9.08
C ILE A 79 -9.30 -1.98 -8.52
N LYS A 80 -9.22 -2.77 -7.47
CA LYS A 80 -10.33 -3.08 -6.59
C LYS A 80 -9.80 -2.76 -5.21
N GLU A 81 -10.18 -1.58 -4.76
CA GLU A 81 -10.40 -1.24 -3.36
C GLU A 81 -9.51 -1.99 -2.36
N GLU A 82 -8.36 -1.41 -2.03
CA GLU A 82 -7.62 -1.74 -0.83
C GLU A 82 -7.21 -0.38 -0.25
N SER A 83 -7.98 0.25 0.65
CA SER A 83 -8.34 -0.17 2.02
C SER A 83 -7.11 -0.56 2.82
N ASP A 84 -7.14 -0.35 4.14
CA ASP A 84 -6.09 -0.77 5.07
C ASP A 84 -5.89 -2.30 5.02
N PHE A 85 -5.23 -2.85 4.00
CA PHE A 85 -4.88 -4.26 3.92
C PHE A 85 -3.65 -4.49 4.78
N GLN A 86 -3.90 -4.46 6.08
CA GLN A 86 -3.09 -5.04 7.12
C GLN A 86 -3.08 -6.57 6.93
N GLU A 87 -1.90 -7.13 6.63
CA GLU A 87 -1.73 -8.57 6.47
C GLU A 87 -1.78 -9.24 7.86
N LEU A 88 -2.83 -10.02 8.10
CA LEU A 88 -3.03 -10.78 9.33
C LEU A 88 -2.30 -12.12 9.23
N HIS A 89 -1.75 -12.59 10.35
CA HIS A 89 -1.05 -13.86 10.45
C HIS A 89 -1.99 -14.94 11.02
N GLU A 90 -2.41 -15.89 10.19
CA GLU A 90 -3.43 -16.88 10.54
C GLU A 90 -3.08 -17.78 11.74
N ASP A 91 -1.80 -18.01 12.02
CA ASP A 91 -1.31 -18.83 13.15
C ASP A 91 -1.19 -18.08 14.50
N PHE A 92 -1.40 -16.75 14.53
CA PHE A 92 -1.27 -15.94 15.72
C PHE A 92 -2.52 -15.11 15.96
N TRP A 93 -2.89 -14.95 17.22
CA TRP A 93 -3.98 -14.08 17.64
C TRP A 93 -3.47 -13.02 18.61
N ASP A 94 -4.02 -11.83 18.48
CA ASP A 94 -3.63 -10.69 19.28
C ASP A 94 -4.50 -10.63 20.54
N CYS A 95 -3.85 -10.73 21.70
CA CYS A 95 -4.53 -10.58 22.98
C CYS A 95 -4.43 -9.14 23.43
N GLU A 96 -5.55 -8.41 23.28
CA GLU A 96 -5.76 -7.01 23.69
C GLU A 96 -5.84 -6.83 25.23
N CYS A 97 -5.01 -7.57 25.98
CA CYS A 97 -4.84 -7.37 27.41
C CYS A 97 -3.90 -6.18 27.67
N GLU A 98 -3.76 -5.73 28.92
CA GLU A 98 -2.90 -4.58 29.24
C GLU A 98 -1.42 -4.71 28.80
N GLU A 99 -0.98 -5.92 28.45
CA GLU A 99 0.37 -6.20 27.95
C GLU A 99 0.44 -6.41 26.42
N ASP A 100 -0.68 -6.31 25.69
CA ASP A 100 -0.81 -6.49 24.22
C ASP A 100 0.03 -7.66 23.70
N PHE A 101 -0.37 -8.88 24.08
CA PHE A 101 0.46 -10.07 23.88
C PHE A 101 0.01 -10.87 22.66
N ILE A 102 0.98 -11.28 21.84
CA ILE A 102 0.72 -12.12 20.66
C ILE A 102 0.85 -13.59 21.05
N HIS A 103 -0.22 -14.36 20.85
CA HIS A 103 -0.26 -15.78 21.13
C HIS A 103 -0.26 -16.61 19.84
N SER A 104 0.41 -17.76 19.87
CA SER A 104 0.32 -18.74 18.80
C SER A 104 -0.88 -19.67 19.03
N LYS A 105 -1.75 -19.76 18.02
CA LYS A 105 -2.94 -20.62 18.04
C LYS A 105 -2.63 -22.11 18.23
N HIS A 106 -1.48 -22.55 17.70
CA HIS A 106 -1.03 -23.94 17.80
C HIS A 106 -0.76 -24.38 19.24
N PHE A 107 -0.35 -23.45 20.10
CA PHE A 107 0.07 -23.76 21.46
C PHE A 107 -0.91 -23.27 22.52
N GLN A 108 -1.60 -22.18 22.24
CA GLN A 108 -2.38 -21.48 23.24
C GLN A 108 -3.62 -20.83 22.62
N ASN A 109 -4.78 -21.41 22.88
CA ASN A 109 -6.08 -20.92 22.45
C ASN A 109 -6.80 -20.04 23.50
N TYR A 110 -6.16 -19.79 24.64
CA TYR A 110 -6.64 -18.87 25.66
C TYR A 110 -5.50 -18.16 26.38
N CYS A 111 -5.65 -16.89 26.71
CA CYS A 111 -4.67 -16.13 27.47
C CYS A 111 -4.80 -16.45 28.96
N SER A 112 -3.71 -16.93 29.59
CA SER A 112 -3.68 -17.23 31.02
C SER A 112 -3.70 -15.99 31.92
N LYS A 113 -3.53 -14.78 31.36
CA LYS A 113 -3.50 -13.52 32.10
C LYS A 113 -4.88 -12.89 32.23
N CYS A 114 -5.59 -12.70 31.11
CA CYS A 114 -6.90 -12.05 31.09
C CYS A 114 -8.06 -13.03 30.90
N GLY A 115 -7.80 -14.28 30.50
CA GLY A 115 -8.83 -15.27 30.22
C GLY A 115 -9.48 -15.15 28.84
N ALA A 116 -9.00 -14.23 27.99
CA ALA A 116 -9.46 -14.13 26.60
C ALA A 116 -9.21 -15.42 25.84
N ILE A 117 -10.07 -15.76 24.90
CA ILE A 117 -9.97 -16.95 24.06
C ILE A 117 -9.75 -16.54 22.60
N GLU A 118 -8.99 -17.34 21.87
CA GLU A 118 -8.62 -17.09 20.47
C GLU A 118 -9.84 -16.73 19.60
N GLU A 119 -10.93 -17.47 19.74
CA GLU A 119 -12.13 -17.31 18.90
C GLU A 119 -12.85 -15.95 19.08
N GLU A 120 -12.57 -15.25 20.17
CA GLU A 120 -13.16 -13.95 20.49
C GLU A 120 -12.23 -12.77 20.14
N GLN A 121 -11.05 -13.06 19.58
CA GLN A 121 -9.97 -12.10 19.41
C GLN A 121 -9.49 -12.06 17.94
N PRO A 122 -8.91 -10.95 17.49
CA PRO A 122 -8.43 -10.83 16.12
C PRO A 122 -7.15 -11.63 15.90
N ASP A 123 -6.90 -12.00 14.65
CA ASP A 123 -5.59 -12.50 14.23
C ASP A 123 -4.55 -11.37 14.35
N SER A 124 -3.31 -11.70 14.72
CA SER A 124 -2.26 -10.69 14.87
C SER A 124 -1.78 -10.18 13.51
N LEU A 125 -1.28 -8.95 13.46
CA LEU A 125 -0.64 -8.44 12.25
C LEU A 125 0.69 -9.16 12.01
N VAL A 126 0.96 -9.55 10.76
CA VAL A 126 2.26 -10.13 10.37
C VAL A 126 3.42 -9.23 10.79
N SER A 127 3.26 -7.91 10.69
CA SER A 127 4.28 -6.95 11.11
C SER A 127 4.62 -7.02 12.60
N GLU A 128 3.64 -7.29 13.46
CA GLU A 128 3.82 -7.33 14.91
C GLU A 128 4.43 -8.67 15.35
N VAL A 129 3.98 -9.77 14.74
CA VAL A 129 4.59 -11.09 14.90
C VAL A 129 6.08 -11.06 14.55
N MET A 130 6.46 -10.39 13.46
CA MET A 130 7.88 -10.27 13.08
C MET A 130 8.70 -9.37 14.01
N ALA A 131 8.09 -8.40 14.68
CA ALA A 131 8.75 -7.44 15.57
C ALA A 131 8.97 -7.98 17.00
N SER A 132 8.20 -8.98 17.42
CA SER A 132 8.20 -9.54 18.79
C SER A 132 9.36 -10.50 19.11
N ARG A 133 10.57 -10.28 18.56
CA ARG A 133 11.76 -11.12 18.80
C ARG A 133 12.52 -10.83 20.09
#